data_AF-A0A957KJW9-F1
#
_entry.id   AF-A0A957KJW9-F1
#
_cell.length_a   1.000
_cell.length_b   1.000
_cell.length_c   1.000
_cell.angle_alpha   90.00
_cell.angle_beta   90.00
_cell.angle_gamma   90.00
#
_symmetry.space_group_name_H-M   'P 1'
#
loop_
_entity.id
_entity.type
_entity.pdbx_description
1 polymer ?
#
loop_
_entity_poly.entity_id
_entity_poly.type
_entity_poly.pdbx_seq_one_letter_code
_entity_poly.pdbx_strand_id
1 'polypeptide(L)'
;MLDTTLTRRTVTTVEEQIKRNRTTQILLILGMIGTSLVSAFLMLQTRIGIGGIYWSLFIIAAGLVLFKPRIGLYMILFFGLVGDANLMPEFPFDKNMSSAESFFYLHDALIVNPLELFMGLMLLGWLGRKLMRRRFHLEMGELFWPVMAFTGFVLLGIFWGLSTGGDARIAVWESRSMFYLPVMMILVTNLVEKREHFSHMMWAIMAALLIESIVAVWVFYSEYGFSTSSLERLTEHGASVHTNVIYIFILLLFLYKGSSLTKRFFLPFWIPTTLIAYLASQRRAAFLSLGIGLVLVFFLLYRENRRAFWLITPPAVFLGLIYLGVFWNVQNPLGLPAQALKSVLVEDTSDYGSNLYRIIENYNIAFTIHQHPLTGVGFGQPF
;
A
#
# COMPACT_ATOMS: atom_id res chain seq x y z
N MET A 1 4.20 55.83 5.21
CA MET A 1 4.79 55.09 4.07
C MET A 1 4.21 53.69 4.08
N LEU A 2 3.12 53.49 3.34
CA LEU A 2 2.43 52.20 3.17
C LEU A 2 2.69 51.79 1.72
N ASP A 3 3.56 50.80 1.53
CA ASP A 3 3.96 50.33 0.21
C ASP A 3 2.97 49.27 -0.27
N THR A 4 2.01 49.70 -1.08
CA THR A 4 1.01 48.85 -1.72
C THR A 4 1.62 48.16 -2.94
N THR A 5 2.37 47.07 -2.74
CA THR A 5 2.78 46.19 -3.84
C THR A 5 1.59 45.33 -4.28
N LEU A 6 0.72 45.92 -5.11
CA LEU A 6 -0.29 45.22 -5.88
C LEU A 6 0.42 44.31 -6.90
N THR A 7 0.59 43.04 -6.57
CA THR A 7 0.97 41.99 -7.53
C THR A 7 -0.02 41.99 -8.69
N ARG A 8 0.37 42.58 -9.83
CA ARG A 8 -0.31 42.44 -11.13
C ARG A 8 -0.45 40.94 -11.44
N ARG A 9 -1.63 40.38 -11.20
CA ARG A 9 -2.04 39.13 -11.85
C ARG A 9 -2.16 39.44 -13.34
N THR A 10 -1.20 38.98 -14.14
CA THR A 10 -1.30 38.96 -15.59
C THR A 10 -2.56 38.19 -15.97
N VAL A 11 -3.62 38.91 -16.35
CA VAL A 11 -4.85 38.32 -16.89
C VAL A 11 -4.47 37.74 -18.24
N THR A 12 -4.29 36.42 -18.31
CA THR A 12 -4.12 35.72 -19.59
C THR A 12 -5.36 35.96 -20.45
N THR A 13 -5.19 36.32 -21.71
CA THR A 13 -6.32 36.52 -22.62
C THR A 13 -7.05 35.20 -22.82
N VAL A 14 -8.37 35.27 -23.03
CA VAL A 14 -9.22 34.08 -23.24
C VAL A 14 -8.68 33.22 -24.39
N GLU A 15 -8.13 33.85 -25.43
CA GLU A 15 -7.52 33.17 -26.58
C GLU A 15 -6.26 32.37 -26.22
N GLU A 16 -5.36 32.89 -25.38
CA GLU A 16 -4.20 32.14 -24.91
C GLU A 16 -4.60 30.93 -24.07
N GLN A 17 -5.65 31.08 -23.25
CA GLN A 17 -6.17 30.00 -22.42
C GLN A 17 -6.81 28.90 -23.30
N ILE A 18 -7.57 29.28 -24.34
CA ILE A 18 -8.13 28.35 -25.32
C ILE A 18 -7.03 27.63 -26.09
N LYS A 19 -6.01 28.35 -26.58
CA LYS A 19 -4.90 27.76 -27.34
C LYS A 19 -4.13 26.76 -26.49
N ARG A 20 -3.82 27.11 -25.23
CA ARG A 20 -3.14 26.21 -24.29
C ARG A 20 -3.99 24.98 -23.94
N ASN A 21 -5.30 25.15 -23.77
CA ASN A 21 -6.20 24.03 -23.52
C ASN A 21 -6.28 23.10 -24.75
N ARG A 22 -6.35 23.66 -25.96
CA ARG A 22 -6.36 22.91 -27.22
C ARG A 22 -5.06 22.13 -27.43
N THR A 23 -3.89 22.74 -27.19
CA THR A 23 -2.60 22.01 -27.25
C THR A 23 -2.56 20.88 -26.23
N THR A 24 -3.05 21.12 -25.01
CA THR A 24 -3.13 20.09 -23.97
C THR A 24 -4.07 18.94 -24.38
N GLN A 25 -5.23 19.26 -24.97
CA GLN A 25 -6.17 18.26 -25.48
C GLN A 25 -5.61 17.45 -26.64
N ILE A 26 -4.92 18.08 -27.59
CA ILE A 26 -4.26 17.39 -28.71
C ILE A 26 -3.17 16.45 -28.19
N LEU A 27 -2.34 16.90 -27.26
CA LEU A 27 -1.31 16.05 -26.63
C LEU A 27 -1.94 14.88 -25.84
N LEU A 28 -3.08 15.11 -25.18
CA LEU A 28 -3.82 14.04 -24.50
C LEU A 28 -4.36 13.01 -25.49
N ILE A 29 -4.95 13.46 -26.60
CA ILE A 29 -5.50 12.56 -27.63
C ILE A 29 -4.37 11.77 -28.28
N LEU A 30 -3.26 12.41 -28.65
CA LEU A 30 -2.09 11.74 -29.22
C LEU A 30 -1.46 10.75 -28.24
N GLY A 31 -1.36 11.12 -26.96
CA GLY A 31 -0.89 10.23 -25.90
C GLY A 31 -1.79 9.01 -25.75
N MET A 32 -3.12 9.21 -25.68
CA MET A 32 -4.10 8.12 -25.59
C MET A 32 -4.06 7.21 -26.82
N ILE A 33 -3.98 7.78 -28.03
CA ILE A 33 -3.86 7.00 -29.28
C ILE A 33 -2.55 6.19 -29.27
N GLY A 34 -1.43 6.81 -28.90
CA GLY A 34 -0.15 6.12 -28.81
C GLY A 34 -0.19 4.95 -27.81
N THR A 35 -0.71 5.18 -26.61
CA THR A 35 -0.85 4.11 -25.59
C THR A 35 -1.81 3.02 -26.03
N SER A 36 -2.90 3.37 -26.71
CA SER A 36 -3.88 2.40 -27.22
C SER A 36 -3.32 1.57 -28.37
N LEU A 37 -2.54 2.18 -29.28
CA LEU A 37 -1.89 1.47 -30.39
C LEU A 37 -0.81 0.50 -29.88
N VAL A 38 0.00 0.93 -28.91
CA VAL A 38 0.97 0.04 -28.26
C VAL A 38 0.25 -1.10 -27.55
N SER A 39 -0.83 -0.81 -26.80
CA SER A 39 -1.62 -1.86 -26.13
C SER A 39 -2.23 -2.83 -27.15
N ALA A 40 -2.83 -2.34 -28.24
CA ALA A 40 -3.42 -3.18 -29.29
C ALA A 40 -2.36 -4.04 -30.00
N PHE A 41 -1.18 -3.47 -30.29
CA PHE A 41 -0.07 -4.22 -30.87
C PHE A 41 0.42 -5.33 -29.93
N LEU A 42 0.55 -5.03 -28.63
CA LEU A 42 0.91 -6.03 -27.62
C LEU A 42 -0.15 -7.13 -27.52
N MET A 43 -1.45 -6.78 -27.52
CA MET A 43 -2.53 -7.76 -27.52
C MET A 43 -2.49 -8.69 -28.74
N LEU A 44 -2.02 -8.21 -29.90
CA LEU A 44 -1.90 -9.03 -31.12
C LEU A 44 -0.71 -10.01 -31.07
N GLN A 45 0.36 -9.67 -30.36
CA GLN A 45 1.53 -10.55 -30.22
C GLN A 45 1.33 -11.67 -29.20
N THR A 46 0.37 -11.50 -28.29
CA THR A 46 0.19 -12.38 -27.14
C THR A 46 -1.04 -13.25 -27.33
N ARG A 47 -0.96 -14.54 -27.00
CA ARG A 47 -2.19 -15.35 -26.83
C ARG A 47 -3.00 -14.66 -25.73
N ILE A 48 -4.20 -14.18 -26.08
CA ILE A 48 -5.03 -13.29 -25.26
C ILE A 48 -5.42 -13.99 -23.94
N GLY A 49 -4.57 -13.87 -22.93
CA GLY A 49 -4.84 -14.23 -21.54
C GLY A 49 -5.26 -13.00 -20.73
N ILE A 50 -5.65 -13.23 -19.47
CA ILE A 50 -6.10 -12.17 -18.55
C ILE A 50 -4.97 -11.15 -18.30
N GLY A 51 -3.72 -11.60 -18.32
CA GLY A 51 -2.53 -10.76 -18.22
C GLY A 51 -2.44 -9.66 -19.28
N GLY A 52 -2.83 -9.95 -20.53
CA GLY A 52 -2.82 -8.93 -21.60
C GLY A 52 -3.76 -7.75 -21.29
N ILE A 53 -4.88 -8.03 -20.62
CA ILE A 53 -5.82 -6.99 -20.16
C ILE A 53 -5.17 -6.15 -19.05
N TYR A 54 -4.55 -6.78 -18.05
CA TYR A 54 -3.90 -6.05 -16.96
C TYR A 54 -2.76 -5.16 -17.44
N TRP A 55 -1.96 -5.64 -18.40
CA TRP A 55 -0.87 -4.84 -18.96
C TRP A 55 -1.36 -3.70 -19.86
N SER A 56 -2.46 -3.88 -20.57
CA SER A 56 -3.12 -2.79 -21.29
C SER A 56 -3.64 -1.71 -20.33
N LEU A 57 -4.27 -2.13 -19.22
CA LEU A 57 -4.68 -1.21 -18.14
C LEU A 57 -3.49 -0.47 -17.53
N PHE A 58 -2.37 -1.17 -17.32
CA PHE A 58 -1.12 -0.57 -16.83
C PHE A 58 -0.59 0.51 -17.76
N ILE A 59 -0.53 0.26 -19.08
CA ILE A 59 -0.02 1.22 -20.06
C ILE A 59 -0.92 2.46 -20.15
N ILE A 60 -2.24 2.27 -20.16
CA ILE A 60 -3.21 3.38 -20.15
C ILE A 60 -3.03 4.20 -18.87
N ALA A 61 -2.90 3.54 -17.73
CA ALA A 61 -2.68 4.21 -16.45
C ALA A 61 -1.33 4.95 -16.41
N ALA A 62 -0.24 4.36 -16.92
CA ALA A 62 1.07 5.00 -17.06
C ALA A 62 1.00 6.27 -17.93
N GLY A 63 0.27 6.22 -19.04
CA GLY A 63 -0.01 7.40 -19.86
C GLY A 63 -0.76 8.48 -19.08
N LEU A 64 -1.84 8.12 -18.38
CA LEU A 64 -2.63 9.06 -17.57
C LEU A 64 -1.82 9.72 -16.46
N VAL A 65 -0.89 8.97 -15.85
CA VAL A 65 0.01 9.43 -14.78
C VAL A 65 0.89 10.58 -15.25
N LEU A 66 1.40 10.56 -16.49
CA LEU A 66 2.24 11.65 -17.01
C LEU A 66 1.47 12.97 -17.11
N PHE A 67 0.20 12.93 -17.51
CA PHE A 67 -0.63 14.13 -17.67
C PHE A 67 -1.21 14.62 -16.36
N LYS A 68 -1.67 13.69 -15.52
CA LYS A 68 -2.28 13.95 -14.21
C LYS A 68 -1.60 13.10 -13.12
N PRO A 69 -0.36 13.44 -12.71
CA PRO A 69 0.38 12.81 -11.61
C PRO A 69 -0.43 12.58 -10.33
N ARG A 70 -1.39 13.45 -10.01
CA ARG A 70 -2.29 13.27 -8.86
C ARG A 70 -3.13 12.00 -8.96
N ILE A 71 -3.64 11.66 -10.14
CA ILE A 71 -4.38 10.42 -10.37
C ILE A 71 -3.43 9.22 -10.20
N GLY A 72 -2.15 9.39 -10.55
CA GLY A 72 -1.12 8.38 -10.33
C GLY A 72 -1.02 7.94 -8.86
N LEU A 73 -1.16 8.86 -7.90
CA LEU A 73 -1.17 8.50 -6.48
C LEU A 73 -2.35 7.58 -6.13
N TYR A 74 -3.53 7.85 -6.68
CA TYR A 74 -4.71 7.01 -6.45
C TYR A 74 -4.53 5.64 -7.11
N MET A 75 -3.93 5.61 -8.30
CA MET A 75 -3.64 4.38 -9.04
C MET A 75 -2.57 3.53 -8.36
N ILE A 76 -1.51 4.12 -7.80
CA ILE A 76 -0.52 3.35 -7.02
C ILE A 76 -1.18 2.67 -5.84
N LEU A 77 -1.99 3.40 -5.06
CA LEU A 77 -2.68 2.82 -3.91
C LEU A 77 -3.70 1.77 -4.33
N PHE A 78 -4.40 1.99 -5.44
CA PHE A 78 -5.39 1.03 -5.93
C PHE A 78 -4.70 -0.23 -6.47
N PHE A 79 -3.82 -0.11 -7.46
CA PHE A 79 -3.18 -1.25 -8.08
C PHE A 79 -2.22 -1.99 -7.16
N GLY A 80 -1.47 -1.28 -6.31
CA GLY A 80 -0.58 -1.90 -5.33
C GLY A 80 -1.30 -2.64 -4.19
N LEU A 81 -2.62 -2.48 -4.05
CA LEU A 81 -3.44 -3.22 -3.09
C LEU A 81 -4.40 -4.23 -3.74
N VAL A 82 -4.73 -4.06 -5.03
CA VAL A 82 -5.48 -5.09 -5.78
C VAL A 82 -4.57 -6.26 -6.13
N GLY A 83 -3.29 -5.98 -6.40
CA GLY A 83 -2.29 -6.99 -6.70
C GLY A 83 -2.04 -7.89 -5.49
N ASP A 84 -2.25 -9.18 -5.68
CA ASP A 84 -1.85 -10.25 -4.77
C ASP A 84 -1.27 -11.37 -5.65
N ALA A 85 0.00 -11.71 -5.48
CA ALA A 85 0.66 -12.67 -6.35
C ALA A 85 0.07 -14.10 -6.25
N ASN A 86 -0.67 -14.43 -5.19
CA ASN A 86 -1.35 -15.72 -5.08
C ASN A 86 -2.70 -15.71 -5.79
N LEU A 87 -3.44 -14.61 -5.70
CA LEU A 87 -4.78 -14.50 -6.30
C LEU A 87 -4.75 -14.08 -7.77
N MET A 88 -3.82 -13.21 -8.13
CA MET A 88 -3.69 -12.61 -9.47
C MET A 88 -2.23 -12.65 -9.93
N PRO A 89 -1.64 -13.84 -10.15
CA PRO A 89 -0.22 -13.97 -10.50
C PRO A 89 0.15 -13.25 -11.81
N GLU A 90 -0.82 -13.00 -12.71
CA GLU A 90 -0.60 -12.28 -13.97
C GLU A 90 -0.62 -10.74 -13.82
N PHE A 91 -0.86 -10.23 -12.61
CA PHE A 91 -1.02 -8.80 -12.36
C PHE A 91 0.33 -8.04 -12.46
N PRO A 92 0.42 -6.94 -13.22
CA PRO A 92 1.68 -6.26 -13.50
C PRO A 92 2.38 -5.74 -12.25
N PHE A 93 1.67 -5.17 -11.28
CA PHE A 93 2.29 -4.50 -10.12
C PHE A 93 3.04 -5.47 -9.19
N ASP A 94 2.73 -6.75 -9.25
CA ASP A 94 3.38 -7.79 -8.44
C ASP A 94 4.57 -8.43 -9.19
N LYS A 95 4.77 -8.09 -10.48
CA LYS A 95 5.89 -8.59 -11.29
C LYS A 95 7.01 -7.58 -11.42
N ASN A 96 8.25 -8.06 -11.33
CA ASN A 96 9.40 -7.27 -11.79
C ASN A 96 9.47 -7.26 -13.33
N MET A 97 9.90 -6.14 -13.92
CA MET A 97 10.14 -6.07 -15.37
C MET A 97 11.35 -6.90 -15.81
N SER A 98 12.15 -7.41 -14.86
CA SER A 98 13.19 -8.41 -15.11
C SER A 98 12.68 -9.85 -15.20
N SER A 99 11.39 -10.11 -14.96
CA SER A 99 10.82 -11.45 -15.13
C SER A 99 10.53 -11.72 -16.61
N ALA A 100 10.87 -12.91 -17.11
CA ALA A 100 10.53 -13.34 -18.47
C ALA A 100 9.01 -13.37 -18.72
N GLU A 101 8.21 -13.36 -17.65
CA GLU A 101 6.76 -13.27 -17.71
C GLU A 101 6.24 -11.82 -17.78
N SER A 102 7.12 -10.82 -17.73
CA SER A 102 6.79 -9.41 -17.89
C SER A 102 6.82 -9.03 -19.37
N PHE A 103 5.81 -8.30 -19.84
CA PHE A 103 5.80 -7.80 -21.22
C PHE A 103 6.89 -6.77 -21.51
N PHE A 104 7.44 -6.12 -20.48
CA PHE A 104 8.58 -5.21 -20.61
C PHE A 104 9.91 -5.87 -20.24
N TYR A 105 10.00 -7.20 -20.35
CA TYR A 105 11.28 -7.88 -20.22
C TYR A 105 12.28 -7.34 -21.24
N LEU A 106 13.21 -6.53 -20.74
CA LEU A 106 14.30 -5.94 -21.51
C LEU A 106 15.59 -6.73 -21.28
N HIS A 107 15.92 -6.99 -20.01
CA HIS A 107 17.10 -7.75 -19.61
C HIS A 107 17.04 -8.15 -18.12
N ASP A 108 17.67 -9.26 -17.74
CA ASP A 108 17.79 -9.74 -16.34
C ASP A 108 18.42 -8.72 -15.39
N ALA A 109 19.25 -7.82 -15.94
CA ALA A 109 19.90 -6.75 -15.18
C ALA A 109 18.97 -5.56 -14.86
N LEU A 110 17.79 -5.48 -15.50
CA LEU A 110 16.88 -4.34 -15.35
C LEU A 110 15.93 -4.57 -14.17
N ILE A 111 16.39 -4.21 -12.98
CA ILE A 111 15.66 -4.36 -11.71
C ILE A 111 14.68 -3.17 -11.54
N VAL A 112 13.77 -2.97 -12.50
CA VAL A 112 12.70 -1.96 -12.39
C VAL A 112 11.37 -2.66 -12.23
N ASN A 113 10.58 -2.22 -11.27
CA ASN A 113 9.23 -2.73 -11.05
C ASN A 113 8.21 -1.70 -11.62
N PRO A 114 7.07 -2.15 -12.17
CA PRO A 114 5.91 -1.31 -12.52
C PRO A 114 5.57 -0.20 -11.51
N LEU A 115 5.68 -0.45 -10.20
CA LEU A 115 5.50 0.56 -9.15
C LEU A 115 6.52 1.71 -9.27
N GLU A 116 7.80 1.38 -9.44
CA GLU A 116 8.88 2.37 -9.57
C GLU A 116 8.75 3.16 -10.86
N LEU A 117 8.36 2.49 -11.96
CA LEU A 117 8.06 3.17 -13.20
C LEU A 117 6.92 4.18 -12.98
N PHE A 118 5.85 3.80 -12.27
CA PHE A 118 4.75 4.70 -11.93
C PHE A 118 5.21 5.90 -11.09
N MET A 119 6.03 5.66 -10.07
CA MET A 119 6.61 6.73 -9.24
C MET A 119 7.49 7.67 -10.07
N GLY A 120 8.34 7.11 -10.93
CA GLY A 120 9.20 7.87 -11.85
C GLY A 120 8.39 8.72 -12.82
N LEU A 121 7.36 8.14 -13.46
CA LEU A 121 6.47 8.87 -14.37
C LEU A 121 5.69 9.98 -13.64
N MET A 122 5.27 9.74 -12.39
CA MET A 122 4.65 10.79 -11.56
C MET A 122 5.61 11.93 -11.27
N LEU A 123 6.84 11.62 -10.85
CA LEU A 123 7.87 12.61 -10.59
C LEU A 123 8.19 13.43 -11.84
N LEU A 124 8.37 12.77 -12.99
CA LEU A 124 8.62 13.41 -14.28
C LEU A 124 7.44 14.30 -14.72
N GLY A 125 6.20 13.79 -14.63
CA GLY A 125 5.01 14.57 -14.98
C GLY A 125 4.75 15.73 -14.02
N TRP A 126 5.13 15.60 -12.74
CA TRP A 126 5.07 16.69 -11.77
C TRP A 126 6.15 17.75 -12.05
N LEU A 127 7.40 17.32 -12.21
CA LEU A 127 8.55 18.19 -12.45
C LEU A 127 8.41 18.94 -13.77
N GLY A 128 8.03 18.23 -14.85
CA GLY A 128 7.78 18.82 -16.16
C GLY A 128 6.73 19.92 -16.10
N ARG A 129 5.64 19.72 -15.36
CA ARG A 129 4.60 20.76 -15.20
C ARG A 129 5.06 21.95 -14.37
N LYS A 130 5.90 21.75 -13.35
CA LYS A 130 6.50 22.84 -12.57
C LYS A 130 7.49 23.65 -13.41
N LEU A 131 8.34 22.96 -14.19
CA LEU A 131 9.30 23.58 -15.12
C LEU A 131 8.59 24.41 -16.20
N MET A 132 7.55 23.86 -16.84
CA MET A 132 6.75 24.57 -17.84
C MET A 132 6.02 25.80 -17.27
N ARG A 133 5.68 25.80 -15.97
CA ARG A 133 5.02 26.93 -15.30
C ARG A 133 6.01 27.96 -14.76
N ARG A 134 7.33 27.71 -14.86
CA ARG A 134 8.41 28.56 -14.31
C ARG A 134 8.20 28.95 -12.84
N ARG A 135 7.51 28.10 -12.08
CA ARG A 135 7.24 28.31 -10.65
C ARG A 135 7.68 27.07 -9.88
N PHE A 136 8.94 27.07 -9.51
CA PHE A 136 9.51 26.06 -8.62
C PHE A 136 9.28 26.48 -7.18
N HIS A 137 8.23 25.91 -6.61
CA HIS A 137 8.04 25.89 -5.18
C HIS A 137 7.78 24.44 -4.79
N LEU A 138 8.69 23.91 -3.97
CA LEU A 138 8.63 22.57 -3.43
C LEU A 138 8.13 22.70 -2.00
N GLU A 139 6.97 22.12 -1.74
CA GLU A 139 6.40 22.09 -0.41
C GLU A 139 7.14 21.02 0.39
N MET A 140 7.91 21.44 1.40
CA MET A 140 8.57 20.56 2.35
C MET A 140 7.62 20.36 3.52
N GLY A 141 7.01 19.17 3.62
CA GLY A 141 6.11 18.84 4.72
C GLY A 141 6.87 18.71 6.05
N GLU A 142 6.14 18.65 7.17
CA GLU A 142 6.72 18.51 8.52
C GLU A 142 7.63 17.26 8.65
N LEU A 143 7.32 16.19 7.91
CA LEU A 143 8.07 14.95 7.88
C LEU A 143 9.29 14.97 6.94
N PHE A 144 9.61 16.10 6.28
CA PHE A 144 10.68 16.16 5.28
C PHE A 144 12.03 15.78 5.89
N TRP A 145 12.44 16.50 6.94
CA TRP A 145 13.74 16.28 7.58
C TRP A 145 13.87 14.89 8.22
N PRO A 146 12.86 14.36 8.96
CA PRO A 146 12.90 12.98 9.45
C PRO A 146 13.08 11.95 8.33
N VAL A 147 12.36 12.08 7.21
CA VAL A 147 12.46 11.13 6.09
C VAL A 147 13.81 11.25 5.37
N MET A 148 14.36 12.46 5.24
CA MET A 148 15.71 12.65 4.69
C MET A 148 16.80 12.09 5.60
N ALA A 149 16.68 12.28 6.93
CA ALA A 149 17.60 11.68 7.89
C ALA A 149 17.54 10.15 7.83
N PHE A 150 16.34 9.57 7.81
CA PHE A 150 16.15 8.12 7.61
C PHE A 150 16.80 7.64 6.30
N THR A 151 16.55 8.34 5.19
CA THR A 151 17.14 8.01 3.89
C THR A 151 18.68 8.08 3.94
N GLY A 152 19.23 9.07 4.67
CA GLY A 152 20.66 9.17 4.91
C GLY A 152 21.22 7.97 5.66
N PHE A 153 20.54 7.48 6.70
CA PHE A 153 20.95 6.26 7.41
C PHE A 153 20.86 5.01 6.54
N VAL A 154 19.83 4.88 5.70
CA VAL A 154 19.73 3.77 4.73
C VAL A 154 20.93 3.80 3.76
N LEU A 155 21.26 4.96 3.21
CA LEU A 155 22.42 5.12 2.32
C LEU A 155 23.74 4.79 3.02
N LEU A 156 23.91 5.22 4.28
CA LEU A 156 25.07 4.87 5.09
C LEU A 156 25.16 3.36 5.34
N GLY A 157 24.03 2.70 5.62
CA GLY A 157 23.97 1.25 5.79
C GLY A 157 24.34 0.48 4.52
N ILE A 158 23.91 0.97 3.35
CA ILE A 158 24.28 0.37 2.06
C ILE A 158 25.77 0.56 1.82
N PHE A 159 26.27 1.78 1.98
CA PHE A 159 27.69 2.07 1.81
C PHE A 159 28.55 1.21 2.73
N TRP A 160 28.16 1.08 4.00
CA TRP A 160 28.86 0.25 4.98
C TRP A 160 28.82 -1.24 4.61
N GLY A 161 27.64 -1.77 4.24
CA GLY A 161 27.48 -3.17 3.85
C GLY A 161 28.32 -3.53 2.61
N LEU A 162 28.32 -2.67 1.59
CA LEU A 162 29.15 -2.88 0.40
C LEU A 162 30.64 -2.75 0.68
N SER A 163 31.04 -1.81 1.55
CA SER A 163 32.44 -1.64 1.94
C SER A 163 33.00 -2.82 2.75
N THR A 164 32.13 -3.59 3.40
CA THR A 164 32.47 -4.77 4.21
C THR A 164 32.31 -6.09 3.45
N GLY A 165 32.13 -6.03 2.13
CA GLY A 165 32.08 -7.21 1.25
C GLY A 165 30.68 -7.74 0.93
N GLY A 166 29.63 -6.97 1.22
CA GLY A 166 28.25 -7.31 0.87
C GLY A 166 27.98 -7.29 -0.64
N ASP A 167 26.99 -8.07 -1.05
CA ASP A 167 26.55 -8.15 -2.44
C ASP A 167 25.64 -6.96 -2.79
N ALA A 168 25.99 -6.24 -3.87
CA ALA A 168 25.24 -5.07 -4.34
C ALA A 168 23.80 -5.40 -4.78
N ARG A 169 23.57 -6.58 -5.35
CA ARG A 169 22.24 -7.02 -5.78
C ARG A 169 21.35 -7.26 -4.57
N ILE A 170 21.89 -7.92 -3.54
CA ILE A 170 21.17 -8.18 -2.28
C ILE A 170 20.90 -6.85 -1.58
N ALA A 171 21.90 -5.98 -1.46
CA ALA A 171 21.75 -4.67 -0.81
C ALA A 171 20.67 -3.81 -1.48
N VAL A 172 20.64 -3.76 -2.81
CA VAL A 172 19.58 -3.04 -3.54
C VAL A 172 18.23 -3.69 -3.27
N TRP A 173 18.13 -5.02 -3.31
CA TRP A 173 16.87 -5.73 -3.09
C TRP A 173 16.28 -5.48 -1.70
N GLU A 174 17.11 -5.53 -0.65
CA GLU A 174 16.71 -5.28 0.74
C GLU A 174 16.30 -3.83 1.00
N SER A 175 17.03 -2.87 0.44
CA SER A 175 16.82 -1.44 0.69
C SER A 175 15.77 -0.79 -0.23
N ARG A 176 15.41 -1.45 -1.32
CA ARG A 176 14.54 -0.91 -2.39
C ARG A 176 13.26 -0.26 -1.87
N SER A 177 12.52 -0.98 -1.03
CA SER A 177 11.23 -0.53 -0.49
C SER A 177 11.38 0.69 0.41
N MET A 178 12.53 0.86 1.08
CA MET A 178 12.82 2.00 1.95
C MET A 178 12.96 3.29 1.15
N PHE A 179 13.47 3.22 -0.09
CA PHE A 179 13.58 4.39 -0.99
C PHE A 179 12.25 4.85 -1.56
N TYR A 180 11.18 4.06 -1.44
CA TYR A 180 9.84 4.51 -1.85
C TYR A 180 9.32 5.60 -0.92
N LEU A 181 9.70 5.59 0.37
CA LEU A 181 9.27 6.56 1.36
C LEU A 181 9.61 8.01 0.98
N PRO A 182 10.88 8.40 0.70
CA PRO A 182 11.21 9.78 0.32
C PRO A 182 10.51 10.23 -0.97
N VAL A 183 10.39 9.33 -1.95
CA VAL A 183 9.71 9.62 -3.22
C VAL A 183 8.22 9.88 -2.99
N MET A 184 7.55 8.98 -2.27
CA MET A 184 6.13 9.11 -1.95
C MET A 184 5.86 10.33 -1.07
N MET A 185 6.76 10.66 -0.15
CA MET A 185 6.66 11.87 0.68
C MET A 185 6.65 13.14 -0.18
N ILE A 186 7.61 13.29 -1.10
CA ILE A 186 7.66 14.42 -2.04
C ILE A 186 6.38 14.48 -2.88
N LEU A 187 5.96 13.34 -3.46
CA LEU A 187 4.78 13.27 -4.31
C LEU A 187 3.50 13.63 -3.56
N VAL A 188 3.28 13.06 -2.37
CA VAL A 188 2.07 13.30 -1.56
C VAL A 188 2.01 14.75 -1.12
N THR A 189 3.08 15.29 -0.52
CA THR A 189 3.09 16.70 -0.05
C THR A 189 2.84 17.68 -1.19
N ASN A 190 3.32 17.39 -2.41
CA ASN A 190 3.20 18.31 -3.55
C ASN A 190 1.95 18.07 -4.43
N LEU A 191 1.26 16.94 -4.31
CA LEU A 191 0.08 16.62 -5.14
C LEU A 191 -1.24 16.65 -4.34
N VAL A 192 -1.20 16.43 -3.03
CA VAL A 192 -2.37 16.31 -2.15
C VAL A 192 -2.60 17.62 -1.40
N GLU A 193 -3.23 18.58 -2.08
CA GLU A 193 -3.46 19.93 -1.52
C GLU A 193 -4.81 20.10 -0.80
N LYS A 194 -5.77 19.20 -1.06
CA LYS A 194 -7.17 19.34 -0.59
C LYS A 194 -7.65 18.09 0.12
N ARG A 195 -8.61 18.29 1.02
CA ARG A 195 -9.28 17.20 1.75
C ARG A 195 -9.98 16.20 0.81
N GLU A 196 -10.48 16.65 -0.34
CA GLU A 196 -11.09 15.73 -1.31
C GLU A 196 -10.06 14.73 -1.85
N HIS A 197 -8.80 15.13 -2.05
CA HIS A 197 -7.77 14.23 -2.58
C HIS A 197 -7.48 13.08 -1.62
N PHE A 198 -7.39 13.38 -0.32
CA PHE A 198 -7.28 12.36 0.71
C PHE A 198 -8.50 11.44 0.71
N SER A 199 -9.71 11.98 0.57
CA SER A 199 -10.91 11.15 0.43
C SER A 199 -10.84 10.22 -0.79
N HIS A 200 -10.34 10.69 -1.93
CA HIS A 200 -10.18 9.85 -3.12
C HIS A 200 -9.15 8.74 -2.92
N MET A 201 -8.05 9.01 -2.23
CA MET A 201 -7.05 7.99 -1.85
C MET A 201 -7.68 6.93 -0.96
N MET A 202 -8.45 7.32 0.05
CA MET A 202 -9.14 6.36 0.92
C MET A 202 -10.14 5.52 0.13
N TRP A 203 -10.90 6.11 -0.78
CA TRP A 203 -11.81 5.33 -1.65
C TRP A 203 -11.07 4.39 -2.59
N ALA A 204 -9.91 4.78 -3.11
CA ALA A 204 -9.08 3.92 -3.94
C ALA A 204 -8.59 2.69 -3.14
N ILE A 205 -8.08 2.90 -1.92
CA ILE A 205 -7.69 1.81 -1.01
C ILE A 205 -8.88 0.90 -0.71
N MET A 206 -10.01 1.46 -0.30
CA MET A 206 -11.20 0.70 0.08
C MET A 206 -11.74 -0.13 -1.10
N ALA A 207 -11.78 0.45 -2.31
CA ALA A 207 -12.23 -0.26 -3.51
C ALA A 207 -11.25 -1.37 -3.92
N ALA A 208 -9.94 -1.13 -3.79
CA ALA A 208 -8.93 -2.13 -4.10
C ALA A 208 -9.07 -3.37 -3.21
N LEU A 209 -9.11 -3.16 -1.90
CA LEU A 209 -9.24 -4.23 -0.91
C LEU A 209 -10.58 -4.98 -1.02
N LEU A 210 -11.65 -4.30 -1.46
CA LEU A 210 -12.91 -4.97 -1.76
C LEU A 210 -12.78 -5.91 -2.97
N ILE A 211 -12.16 -5.44 -4.06
CA ILE A 211 -11.94 -6.25 -5.27
C ILE A 211 -11.07 -7.46 -4.95
N GLU A 212 -9.97 -7.24 -4.25
CA GLU A 212 -9.10 -8.30 -3.74
C GLU A 212 -9.89 -9.31 -2.91
N SER A 213 -10.73 -8.85 -1.97
CA SER A 213 -11.59 -9.72 -1.16
C SER A 213 -12.61 -10.50 -1.99
N ILE A 214 -13.21 -9.89 -3.02
CA ILE A 214 -14.14 -10.58 -3.93
C ILE A 214 -13.42 -11.71 -4.66
N VAL A 215 -12.22 -11.43 -5.16
CA VAL A 215 -11.41 -12.42 -5.89
C VAL A 215 -10.96 -13.53 -4.94
N ALA A 216 -10.54 -13.19 -3.72
CA ALA A 216 -10.20 -14.17 -2.69
C ALA A 216 -11.38 -15.10 -2.38
N VAL A 217 -12.60 -14.56 -2.22
CA VAL A 217 -13.80 -15.38 -2.00
C VAL A 217 -14.12 -16.25 -3.22
N TRP A 218 -13.94 -15.72 -4.43
CA TRP A 218 -14.15 -16.48 -5.66
C TRP A 218 -13.18 -17.65 -5.76
N VAL A 219 -11.88 -17.43 -5.56
CA VAL A 219 -10.85 -18.49 -5.54
C VAL A 219 -11.13 -19.51 -4.43
N PHE A 220 -11.48 -19.03 -3.23
CA PHE A 220 -11.82 -19.89 -2.10
C PHE A 220 -13.03 -20.80 -2.39
N TYR A 221 -13.99 -20.30 -3.16
CA TYR A 221 -15.11 -21.10 -3.63
C TYR A 221 -14.71 -22.06 -4.76
N SER A 222 -14.06 -21.57 -5.81
CA SER A 222 -13.80 -22.32 -7.05
C SER A 222 -12.75 -23.42 -6.90
N GLU A 223 -11.69 -23.15 -6.13
CA GLU A 223 -10.58 -24.09 -5.98
C GLU A 223 -10.71 -24.97 -4.74
N TYR A 224 -11.24 -24.41 -3.64
CA TYR A 224 -11.24 -25.07 -2.34
C TYR A 224 -12.63 -25.47 -1.84
N GLY A 225 -13.71 -25.07 -2.53
CA GLY A 225 -15.07 -25.45 -2.15
C GLY A 225 -15.45 -25.04 -0.73
N PHE A 226 -14.92 -23.92 -0.22
CA PHE A 226 -15.02 -23.47 1.18
C PHE A 226 -14.33 -24.37 2.22
N SER A 227 -13.51 -25.34 1.81
CA SER A 227 -12.71 -26.13 2.73
C SER A 227 -11.44 -25.38 3.12
N THR A 228 -11.13 -25.36 4.42
CA THR A 228 -9.91 -24.75 4.96
C THR A 228 -8.82 -25.77 5.31
N SER A 229 -9.08 -27.07 5.14
CA SER A 229 -8.19 -28.15 5.58
C SER A 229 -6.94 -28.33 4.72
N SER A 230 -6.95 -27.87 3.47
CA SER A 230 -5.84 -27.99 2.51
C SER A 230 -5.15 -26.66 2.20
N LEU A 231 -5.56 -25.57 2.88
CA LEU A 231 -5.14 -24.22 2.54
C LEU A 231 -4.06 -23.75 3.49
N GLU A 232 -2.80 -23.76 3.05
CA GLU A 232 -1.72 -23.18 3.85
C GLU A 232 -1.81 -21.65 3.86
N ARG A 233 -2.15 -21.02 2.71
CA ARG A 233 -2.30 -19.56 2.54
C ARG A 233 -3.25 -19.23 1.37
N LEU A 234 -4.26 -18.39 1.61
CA LEU A 234 -5.16 -17.89 0.54
C LEU A 234 -4.62 -16.64 -0.16
N THR A 235 -4.05 -15.72 0.63
CA THR A 235 -3.62 -14.37 0.19
C THR A 235 -2.19 -14.09 0.62
N GLU A 236 -1.53 -13.08 0.08
CA GLU A 236 -0.18 -12.64 0.41
C GLU A 236 -0.05 -12.08 1.82
N HIS A 237 1.11 -12.27 2.47
CA HIS A 237 1.38 -11.96 3.90
C HIS A 237 0.80 -10.63 4.43
N GLY A 238 0.83 -9.56 3.64
CA GLY A 238 0.31 -8.24 4.02
C GLY A 238 -1.20 -8.03 3.80
N ALA A 239 -1.83 -8.77 2.88
CA ALA A 239 -3.21 -8.54 2.41
C ALA A 239 -4.22 -8.42 3.55
N SER A 240 -4.21 -9.39 4.47
CA SER A 240 -5.13 -9.42 5.62
C SER A 240 -4.94 -8.22 6.56
N VAL A 241 -3.71 -7.72 6.72
CA VAL A 241 -3.45 -6.52 7.53
C VAL A 241 -4.02 -5.29 6.84
N HIS A 242 -3.96 -5.20 5.51
CA HIS A 242 -4.56 -4.10 4.76
C HIS A 242 -6.09 -4.10 4.87
N THR A 243 -6.75 -5.27 4.87
CA THR A 243 -8.20 -5.38 5.04
C THR A 243 -8.70 -4.74 6.35
N ASN A 244 -7.87 -4.67 7.40
CA ASN A 244 -8.22 -4.00 8.65
C ASN A 244 -8.57 -2.52 8.47
N VAL A 245 -8.02 -1.86 7.44
CA VAL A 245 -8.36 -0.48 7.10
C VAL A 245 -9.85 -0.34 6.82
N ILE A 246 -10.48 -1.33 6.16
CA ILE A 246 -11.92 -1.33 5.88
C ILE A 246 -12.72 -1.33 7.19
N TYR A 247 -12.41 -2.24 8.11
CA TYR A 247 -13.15 -2.35 9.37
C TYR A 247 -13.01 -1.09 10.23
N ILE A 248 -11.78 -0.59 10.36
CA ILE A 248 -11.51 0.65 11.11
C ILE A 248 -12.22 1.83 10.46
N PHE A 249 -12.17 1.97 9.13
CA PHE A 249 -12.80 3.08 8.43
C PHE A 249 -14.32 3.06 8.55
N ILE A 250 -14.95 1.89 8.42
CA ILE A 250 -16.39 1.72 8.63
C ILE A 250 -16.76 2.09 10.06
N LEU A 251 -16.01 1.60 11.05
CA LEU A 251 -16.23 1.92 12.46
C LEU A 251 -16.13 3.42 12.73
N LEU A 252 -15.08 4.09 12.22
CA LEU A 252 -14.93 5.54 12.32
C LEU A 252 -16.08 6.30 11.63
N LEU A 253 -16.61 5.79 10.52
CA LEU A 253 -17.72 6.40 9.80
C LEU A 253 -19.06 6.35 10.56
N PHE A 254 -19.25 5.35 11.43
CA PHE A 254 -20.37 5.29 12.37
C PHE A 254 -20.15 6.16 13.60
N LEU A 255 -18.92 6.21 14.13
CA LEU A 255 -18.59 7.00 15.32
C LEU A 255 -18.64 8.51 15.05
N TYR A 256 -18.19 8.96 13.88
CA TYR A 256 -18.13 10.38 13.54
C TYR A 256 -19.32 10.79 12.67
N LYS A 257 -20.12 11.75 13.17
CA LYS A 257 -21.39 12.16 12.57
C LYS A 257 -21.29 12.85 11.20
N GLY A 258 -20.10 13.22 10.72
CA GLY A 258 -19.89 14.01 9.50
C GLY A 258 -20.06 13.29 8.14
N SER A 259 -20.39 12.00 8.12
CA SER A 259 -20.48 11.21 6.88
C SER A 259 -21.91 11.15 6.32
N SER A 260 -22.04 11.21 4.99
CA SER A 260 -23.31 11.03 4.28
C SER A 260 -24.00 9.73 4.70
N LEU A 261 -25.32 9.79 4.92
CA LEU A 261 -26.15 8.62 5.27
C LEU A 261 -26.02 7.50 4.25
N THR A 262 -25.83 7.83 2.97
CA THR A 262 -25.59 6.84 1.91
C THR A 262 -24.36 5.98 2.19
N LYS A 263 -23.25 6.58 2.63
CA LYS A 263 -22.02 5.85 2.94
C LYS A 263 -22.19 4.92 4.13
N ARG A 264 -22.97 5.34 5.14
CA ARG A 264 -23.31 4.50 6.31
C ARG A 264 -24.16 3.30 5.95
N PHE A 265 -25.00 3.43 4.92
CA PHE A 265 -25.85 2.35 4.48
C PHE A 265 -25.11 1.35 3.57
N PHE A 266 -24.31 1.85 2.62
CA PHE A 266 -23.67 0.98 1.61
C PHE A 266 -22.38 0.30 2.08
N LEU A 267 -21.54 0.96 2.87
CA LEU A 267 -20.25 0.39 3.28
C LEU A 267 -20.36 -0.90 4.14
N PRO A 268 -21.36 -1.06 5.03
CA PRO A 268 -21.56 -2.32 5.74
C PRO A 268 -21.76 -3.54 4.83
N PHE A 269 -22.28 -3.37 3.61
CA PHE A 269 -22.42 -4.47 2.66
C PHE A 269 -21.08 -5.04 2.18
N TRP A 270 -19.97 -4.35 2.44
CA TRP A 270 -18.63 -4.83 2.10
C TRP A 270 -18.08 -5.77 3.18
N ILE A 271 -18.64 -5.72 4.39
CA ILE A 271 -18.18 -6.53 5.53
C ILE A 271 -18.31 -8.03 5.25
N PRO A 272 -19.44 -8.57 4.76
CA PRO A 272 -19.55 -10.02 4.56
C PRO A 272 -18.46 -10.59 3.64
N THR A 273 -18.24 -9.97 2.49
CA THR A 273 -17.24 -10.43 1.52
C THR A 273 -15.83 -10.32 2.08
N THR A 274 -15.48 -9.17 2.67
CA THR A 274 -14.15 -8.96 3.24
C THR A 274 -13.91 -9.86 4.45
N LEU A 275 -14.93 -10.11 5.28
CA LEU A 275 -14.83 -10.97 6.46
C LEU A 275 -14.64 -12.44 6.09
N ILE A 276 -15.30 -12.94 5.03
CA ILE A 276 -15.08 -14.31 4.55
C ILE A 276 -13.63 -14.47 4.09
N ALA A 277 -13.12 -13.57 3.25
CA ALA A 277 -11.72 -13.60 2.81
C ALA A 277 -10.74 -13.48 3.99
N TYR A 278 -11.05 -12.60 4.94
CA TYR A 278 -10.24 -12.34 6.14
C TYR A 278 -10.14 -13.56 7.06
N LEU A 279 -11.26 -14.26 7.30
CA LEU A 279 -11.29 -15.50 8.09
C LEU A 279 -10.64 -16.67 7.35
N ALA A 280 -10.84 -16.76 6.03
CA ALA A 280 -10.26 -17.82 5.20
C ALA A 280 -8.74 -17.74 5.11
N SER A 281 -8.15 -16.55 5.23
CA SER A 281 -6.69 -16.36 5.24
C SER A 281 -6.01 -16.88 6.53
N GLN A 282 -6.77 -17.15 7.60
CA GLN A 282 -6.31 -17.72 8.88
C GLN A 282 -5.11 -17.02 9.56
N ARG A 283 -4.94 -15.70 9.35
CA ARG A 283 -3.75 -15.00 9.83
C ARG A 283 -3.88 -14.38 11.21
N ARG A 284 -3.16 -14.96 12.17
CA ARG A 284 -3.04 -14.46 13.56
C ARG A 284 -2.58 -12.99 13.62
N ALA A 285 -1.57 -12.60 12.83
CA ALA A 285 -1.03 -11.23 12.82
C ALA A 285 -2.07 -10.17 12.37
N ALA A 286 -3.01 -10.55 11.50
CA ALA A 286 -4.07 -9.65 11.05
C ALA A 286 -5.02 -9.31 12.22
N PHE A 287 -5.43 -10.31 13.01
CA PHE A 287 -6.28 -10.08 14.18
C PHE A 287 -5.59 -9.24 15.26
N LEU A 288 -4.30 -9.48 15.50
CA LEU A 288 -3.52 -8.68 16.45
C LEU A 288 -3.44 -7.21 16.01
N SER A 289 -3.12 -6.96 14.74
CA SER A 289 -3.07 -5.58 14.22
C SER A 289 -4.44 -4.89 14.22
N LEU A 290 -5.53 -5.62 14.00
CA LEU A 290 -6.89 -5.10 14.18
C LEU A 290 -7.15 -4.69 15.63
N GLY A 291 -6.76 -5.53 16.60
CA GLY A 291 -6.87 -5.22 18.03
C GLY A 291 -6.11 -3.94 18.40
N ILE A 292 -4.86 -3.80 17.94
CA ILE A 292 -4.07 -2.57 18.11
C ILE A 292 -4.78 -1.36 17.47
N GLY A 293 -5.30 -1.52 16.26
CA GLY A 293 -6.08 -0.48 15.57
C GLY A 293 -7.30 -0.03 16.37
N LEU A 294 -8.05 -0.96 16.97
CA LEU A 294 -9.19 -0.65 17.83
C LEU A 294 -8.78 0.10 19.10
N VAL A 295 -7.65 -0.28 19.72
CA VAL A 295 -7.10 0.45 20.88
C VAL A 295 -6.76 1.90 20.50
N LEU A 296 -6.16 2.12 19.33
CA LEU A 296 -5.89 3.46 18.82
C LEU A 296 -7.19 4.25 18.58
N VAL A 297 -8.24 3.61 18.07
CA VAL A 297 -9.55 4.26 17.93
C VAL A 297 -10.16 4.60 19.30
N PHE A 298 -10.01 3.74 20.32
CA PHE A 298 -10.46 4.06 21.67
C PHE A 298 -9.71 5.26 22.26
N PHE A 299 -8.40 5.35 22.04
CA PHE A 299 -7.62 6.52 22.42
C PHE A 299 -8.10 7.79 21.70
N LEU A 300 -8.34 7.70 20.39
CA LEU A 300 -8.91 8.79 19.59
C LEU A 300 -10.29 9.23 20.12
N LEU A 301 -11.17 8.28 20.44
CA LEU A 301 -12.48 8.54 21.02
C LEU A 301 -12.37 9.20 22.39
N TYR A 302 -11.44 8.78 23.25
CA TYR A 302 -11.21 9.41 24.54
C TYR A 302 -10.82 10.89 24.38
N ARG A 303 -9.99 11.21 23.39
CA ARG A 303 -9.54 12.57 23.11
C ARG A 303 -10.63 13.44 22.49
N GLU A 304 -11.31 12.94 21.47
CA GLU A 304 -12.24 13.74 20.65
C GLU A 304 -13.69 13.71 21.16
N ASN A 305 -14.14 12.59 21.73
CA ASN A 305 -15.53 12.40 22.16
C ASN A 305 -15.64 11.48 23.39
N ARG A 306 -15.30 12.04 24.56
CA ARG A 306 -15.35 11.34 25.86
C ARG A 306 -16.68 10.64 26.15
N ARG A 307 -17.81 11.20 25.69
CA ARG A 307 -19.13 10.59 25.91
C ARG A 307 -19.27 9.29 25.12
N ALA A 308 -18.88 9.30 23.84
CA ALA A 308 -18.88 8.08 23.02
C ALA A 308 -17.89 7.04 23.54
N PHE A 309 -16.73 7.47 24.04
CA PHE A 309 -15.75 6.59 24.68
C PHE A 309 -16.37 5.81 25.84
N TRP A 310 -16.96 6.50 26.84
CA TRP A 310 -17.54 5.84 28.00
C TRP A 310 -18.77 4.97 27.68
N LEU A 311 -19.47 5.28 26.58
CA LEU A 311 -20.61 4.50 26.12
C LEU A 311 -20.19 3.22 25.38
N ILE A 312 -19.09 3.25 24.62
CA ILE A 312 -18.74 2.17 23.67
C ILE A 312 -17.56 1.34 24.18
N THR A 313 -16.51 1.97 24.69
CA THR A 313 -15.25 1.29 25.02
C THR A 313 -15.40 0.31 26.18
N PRO A 314 -15.96 0.67 27.36
CA PRO A 314 -16.09 -0.29 28.46
C PRO A 314 -16.94 -1.52 28.11
N PRO A 315 -18.12 -1.39 27.47
CA PRO A 315 -18.87 -2.56 27.02
C PRO A 315 -18.11 -3.39 25.98
N ALA A 316 -17.42 -2.76 25.03
CA ALA A 316 -16.63 -3.48 24.03
C ALA A 316 -15.48 -4.27 24.65
N VAL A 317 -14.75 -3.68 25.61
CA VAL A 317 -13.68 -4.36 26.34
C VAL A 317 -14.23 -5.52 27.16
N PHE A 318 -15.35 -5.32 27.87
CA PHE A 318 -16.00 -6.37 28.64
C PHE A 318 -16.44 -7.55 27.76
N LEU A 319 -17.09 -7.28 26.63
CA LEU A 319 -17.46 -8.31 25.65
C LEU A 319 -16.23 -9.01 25.05
N GLY A 320 -15.15 -8.25 24.79
CA GLY A 320 -13.89 -8.80 24.33
C GLY A 320 -13.27 -9.77 25.33
N LEU A 321 -13.29 -9.46 26.62
CA LEU A 321 -12.81 -10.35 27.68
C LEU A 321 -13.66 -11.63 27.78
N ILE A 322 -14.98 -11.52 27.69
CA ILE A 322 -15.87 -12.69 27.65
C ILE A 322 -15.54 -13.57 26.45
N TYR A 323 -15.39 -12.96 25.27
CA TYR A 323 -15.05 -13.67 24.05
C TYR A 323 -13.70 -14.39 24.18
N LEU A 324 -12.67 -13.74 24.73
CA LEU A 324 -11.38 -14.36 24.98
C LEU A 324 -11.48 -15.55 25.94
N GLY A 325 -12.28 -15.43 27.01
CA GLY A 325 -12.50 -16.52 27.95
C GLY A 325 -13.20 -17.73 27.33
N VAL A 326 -14.22 -17.50 26.50
CA VAL A 326 -14.99 -18.58 25.82
C VAL A 326 -14.15 -19.27 24.74
N PHE A 327 -13.39 -18.51 23.95
CA PHE A 327 -12.65 -19.02 22.79
C PHE A 327 -11.18 -19.35 23.07
N TRP A 328 -10.72 -19.23 24.32
CA TRP A 328 -9.31 -19.42 24.70
C TRP A 328 -8.70 -20.75 24.22
N ASN A 329 -9.50 -21.82 24.21
CA ASN A 329 -9.07 -23.18 23.86
C ASN A 329 -9.70 -23.71 22.56
N VAL A 330 -10.39 -22.88 21.78
CA VAL A 330 -11.12 -23.30 20.57
C VAL A 330 -10.23 -23.14 19.34
N GLN A 331 -10.15 -24.18 18.49
CA GLN A 331 -9.31 -24.23 17.28
C GLN A 331 -10.04 -23.94 15.96
N ASN A 332 -11.28 -23.48 16.03
CA ASN A 332 -12.08 -23.12 14.85
C ASN A 332 -11.72 -21.72 14.33
N PRO A 333 -12.11 -21.36 13.08
CA PRO A 333 -11.88 -20.02 12.52
C PRO A 333 -12.38 -18.86 13.42
N LEU A 334 -13.46 -19.09 14.16
CA LEU A 334 -14.02 -18.14 15.12
C LEU A 334 -13.20 -18.00 16.41
N GLY A 335 -12.27 -18.91 16.70
CA GLY A 335 -11.35 -18.83 17.85
C GLY A 335 -9.98 -18.21 17.50
N LEU A 336 -9.69 -18.00 16.22
CA LEU A 336 -8.41 -17.46 15.75
C LEU A 336 -8.01 -16.12 16.40
N PRO A 337 -8.91 -15.15 16.62
CA PRO A 337 -8.55 -13.93 17.34
C PRO A 337 -8.06 -14.20 18.77
N ALA A 338 -8.69 -15.12 19.49
CA ALA A 338 -8.28 -15.49 20.85
C ALA A 338 -6.92 -16.22 20.85
N GLN A 339 -6.70 -17.11 19.88
CA GLN A 339 -5.42 -17.80 19.72
C GLN A 339 -4.27 -16.87 19.36
N ALA A 340 -4.52 -15.86 18.52
CA ALA A 340 -3.53 -14.87 18.16
C ALA A 340 -3.01 -14.14 19.42
N LEU A 341 -3.91 -13.75 20.32
CA LEU A 341 -3.55 -13.14 21.58
C LEU A 341 -2.86 -14.13 22.54
N LYS A 342 -3.37 -15.37 22.64
CA LYS A 342 -2.76 -16.44 23.45
C LYS A 342 -1.30 -16.67 23.04
N SER A 343 -1.00 -16.74 21.73
CA SER A 343 0.35 -16.99 21.24
C SER A 343 1.38 -15.89 21.57
N VAL A 344 0.91 -14.68 21.89
CA VAL A 344 1.78 -13.57 22.33
C VAL A 344 1.98 -13.59 23.85
N LEU A 345 0.98 -14.07 24.61
CA LEU A 345 0.98 -14.06 26.07
C LEU A 345 1.49 -15.37 26.71
N VAL A 346 1.38 -16.49 26.00
CA VAL A 346 1.72 -17.84 26.49
C VAL A 346 2.55 -18.54 25.42
N GLU A 347 3.80 -18.88 25.77
CA GLU A 347 4.65 -19.74 24.94
C GLU A 347 4.09 -21.18 24.95
N ASP A 348 3.37 -21.58 23.89
CA ASP A 348 2.89 -22.94 23.73
C ASP A 348 4.03 -23.87 23.31
N THR A 349 4.27 -24.94 24.08
CA THR A 349 5.33 -25.94 23.84
C THR A 349 5.05 -26.90 22.69
N SER A 350 3.88 -26.83 22.04
CA SER A 350 3.50 -27.73 20.93
C SER A 350 4.15 -27.38 19.59
N ASP A 351 4.65 -26.14 19.43
CA ASP A 351 5.30 -25.62 18.21
C ASP A 351 6.85 -25.64 18.32
N TYR A 352 7.42 -26.61 19.04
CA TYR A 352 8.86 -26.65 19.34
C TYR A 352 9.75 -26.75 18.07
N GLY A 353 9.30 -27.48 17.04
CA GLY A 353 10.02 -27.64 15.78
C GLY A 353 10.01 -26.40 14.88
N SER A 354 8.91 -25.63 14.86
CA SER A 354 8.79 -24.40 14.08
C SER A 354 9.43 -23.19 14.79
N ASN A 355 9.51 -23.23 16.12
CA ASN A 355 10.21 -22.22 16.91
C ASN A 355 11.74 -22.38 16.91
N LEU A 356 12.30 -23.54 16.57
CA LEU A 356 13.76 -23.73 16.55
C LEU A 356 14.46 -22.78 15.58
N TYR A 357 13.87 -22.56 14.40
CA TYR A 357 14.38 -21.57 13.45
C TYR A 357 14.42 -20.16 14.06
N ARG A 358 13.36 -19.75 14.77
CA ARG A 358 13.29 -18.44 15.44
C ARG A 358 14.31 -18.31 16.57
N ILE A 359 14.55 -19.39 17.30
CA ILE A 359 15.57 -19.42 18.36
C ILE A 359 16.96 -19.23 17.73
N ILE A 360 17.28 -19.96 16.67
CA ILE A 360 18.55 -19.83 15.94
C ILE A 360 18.70 -18.43 15.35
N GLU A 361 17.65 -17.92 14.70
CA GLU A 361 17.61 -16.56 14.15
C GLU A 361 17.85 -15.51 15.25
N ASN A 362 17.19 -15.63 16.41
CA ASN A 362 17.41 -14.74 17.55
C ASN A 362 18.84 -14.81 18.08
N TYR A 363 19.45 -16.01 18.15
CA TYR A 363 20.84 -16.17 18.53
C TYR A 363 21.79 -15.50 17.53
N ASN A 364 21.56 -15.69 16.23
CA ASN A 364 22.36 -15.06 15.18
C ASN A 364 22.22 -13.54 15.19
N ILE A 365 21.00 -13.02 15.36
CA ILE A 365 20.76 -11.57 15.49
C ILE A 365 21.46 -11.03 16.73
N ALA A 366 21.34 -11.68 17.88
CA ALA A 366 21.99 -11.26 19.11
C ALA A 366 23.52 -11.25 18.96
N PHE A 367 24.09 -12.30 18.36
CA PHE A 367 25.51 -12.37 18.05
C PHE A 367 25.96 -11.21 17.16
N THR A 368 25.22 -10.94 16.08
CA THR A 368 25.50 -9.83 15.15
C THR A 368 25.43 -8.47 15.83
N ILE A 369 24.42 -8.24 16.68
CA ILE A 369 24.29 -6.99 17.45
C ILE A 369 25.48 -6.83 18.41
N HIS A 370 25.92 -7.91 19.05
CA HIS A 370 27.08 -7.87 19.95
C HIS A 370 28.40 -7.62 19.20
N GLN A 371 28.56 -8.12 17.98
CA GLN A 371 29.75 -7.89 17.16
C GLN A 371 29.80 -6.47 16.57
N HIS A 372 28.65 -5.93 16.16
CA HIS A 372 28.56 -4.62 15.49
C HIS A 372 27.51 -3.70 16.14
N PRO A 373 27.71 -3.26 17.39
CA PRO A 373 26.67 -2.60 18.18
C PRO A 373 26.26 -1.21 17.67
N LEU A 374 27.15 -0.50 16.98
CA LEU A 374 26.91 0.87 16.52
C LEU A 374 26.56 0.97 15.03
N THR A 375 27.16 0.13 14.20
CA THR A 375 27.03 0.20 12.73
C THR A 375 26.10 -0.87 12.18
N GLY A 376 25.86 -1.96 12.92
CA GLY A 376 25.35 -3.20 12.35
C GLY A 376 26.29 -3.75 11.27
N VAL A 377 25.79 -4.72 10.51
CA VAL A 377 26.50 -5.35 9.37
C VAL A 377 26.29 -4.62 8.04
N GLY A 378 25.34 -3.67 7.98
CA GLY A 378 24.95 -3.01 6.74
C GLY A 378 24.08 -3.90 5.83
N PHE A 379 23.74 -3.39 4.64
CA PHE A 379 22.91 -4.13 3.67
C PHE A 379 23.75 -5.03 2.75
N GLY A 380 23.14 -6.11 2.25
CA GLY A 380 23.76 -7.01 1.27
C GLY A 380 24.65 -8.10 1.86
N GLN A 381 24.65 -8.27 3.18
CA GLN A 381 25.36 -9.36 3.85
C GLN A 381 24.45 -10.60 3.94
N PRO A 382 24.99 -11.82 3.75
CA PRO A 382 24.20 -13.05 3.91
C PRO A 382 23.78 -13.27 5.38
N PHE A 383 22.61 -13.89 5.56
CA PHE A 383 22.02 -14.23 6.87
C PHE A 383 22.70 -15.41 7.57
#